data_AF-A0A0M3HGP2-F1
#
_entry.id   AF-A0A0M3HGP2-F1
#
_cell.length_a   1.000
_cell.length_b   1.000
_cell.length_c   1.000
_cell.angle_alpha   90.00
_cell.angle_beta   90.00
_cell.angle_gamma   90.00
#
_symmetry.space_group_name_H-M   'P 1'
#
loop_
_entity.id
_entity.type
_entity.pdbx_description
1 polymer ?
#
loop_
_entity_poly.entity_id
_entity_poly.type
_entity_poly.pdbx_seq_one_letter_code
_entity_poly.pdbx_strand_id
1 'polypeptide(L)'
;MPEMIPGMQANGTNKAQKIIRQPPTFFESPLTKLGLFTDPFSDEDISIFAPEQFSIILNGSLLFCQDFITNERLQSELRSVSYDVAITEVYDYCPIGVFHMLDIRNTVLVSAVPMTDFHADVFGLPTPLAYTSSKLLHHIGRIHERLPNIED
;
A
#
# COMPACT_ATOMS: atom_id res chain seq x y z
N MET A 1 6.15 15.26 -3.34
CA MET A 1 5.02 15.38 -4.29
C MET A 1 5.06 16.67 -5.10
N PRO A 2 5.09 17.90 -4.54
CA PRO A 2 5.31 19.11 -5.37
C PRO A 2 6.75 19.15 -5.91
N GLU A 3 7.69 18.55 -5.19
CA GLU A 3 9.08 18.34 -5.63
C GLU A 3 9.22 17.39 -6.82
N MET A 4 8.17 16.62 -7.18
CA MET A 4 8.25 15.61 -8.24
C MET A 4 7.67 16.09 -9.57
N ILE A 5 6.84 17.13 -9.60
CA ILE A 5 6.16 17.62 -10.81
C ILE A 5 6.41 19.13 -10.95
N PRO A 6 7.27 19.55 -11.90
CA PRO A 6 7.53 20.97 -12.17
C PRO A 6 6.23 21.71 -12.51
N GLY A 7 5.99 22.86 -11.86
CA GLY A 7 4.81 23.70 -12.11
C GLY A 7 3.59 23.40 -11.23
N MET A 8 3.65 22.36 -10.38
CA MET A 8 2.60 22.09 -9.41
C MET A 8 2.64 23.10 -8.25
N GLN A 9 1.61 23.94 -8.11
CA GLN A 9 1.59 25.04 -7.14
C GLN A 9 1.28 24.60 -5.70
N ALA A 10 0.64 23.45 -5.49
CA ALA A 10 0.30 22.93 -4.17
C ALA A 10 0.28 21.40 -4.16
N ASN A 11 0.52 20.83 -2.98
CA ASN A 11 0.57 19.39 -2.72
C ASN A 11 -0.61 18.90 -1.86
N GLY A 12 -1.65 19.73 -1.72
CA GLY A 12 -2.82 19.44 -0.89
C GLY A 12 -2.64 19.61 0.62
N THR A 13 -1.47 19.99 1.12
CA THR A 13 -1.22 20.00 2.58
C THR A 13 -1.52 21.35 3.26
N ASN A 14 -2.01 22.36 2.54
CA ASN A 14 -2.17 23.73 3.08
C ASN A 14 -3.15 23.83 4.26
N LYS A 15 -4.09 22.88 4.39
CA LYS A 15 -5.04 22.82 5.51
C LYS A 15 -4.66 21.78 6.57
N ALA A 16 -3.54 21.10 6.41
CA ALA A 16 -3.08 20.11 7.38
C ALA A 16 -2.55 20.85 8.63
N GLN A 17 -3.04 20.47 9.80
CA GLN A 17 -2.51 20.98 11.06
C GLN A 17 -1.07 20.52 11.30
N LYS A 18 -0.76 19.30 10.87
CA LYS A 18 0.54 18.67 11.07
C LYS A 18 0.87 17.75 9.89
N ILE A 19 2.11 17.83 9.44
CA ILE A 19 2.63 16.97 8.38
C ILE A 19 3.85 16.27 8.96
N ILE A 20 3.81 14.94 8.97
CA ILE A 20 4.93 14.12 9.42
C ILE A 20 5.53 13.45 8.18
N ARG A 21 6.85 13.61 8.02
CA ARG A 21 7.63 12.92 6.98
C ARG A 21 8.60 11.99 7.68
N GLN A 22 8.43 10.69 7.45
CA GLN A 22 9.36 9.68 7.94
C GLN A 22 10.39 9.40 6.85
N PRO A 23 11.66 9.82 7.01
CA PRO A 23 12.71 9.41 6.08
C PRO A 23 12.96 7.91 6.23
N PRO A 24 13.36 7.23 5.14
CA PRO A 24 13.77 5.83 5.24
C PRO A 24 15.06 5.70 6.05
N THR A 25 15.24 4.57 6.72
CA THR A 25 16.50 4.23 7.39
C THR A 25 17.57 3.70 6.42
N PHE A 26 17.15 3.30 5.22
CA PHE A 26 18.02 2.83 4.15
C PHE A 26 18.44 3.95 3.19
N PHE A 27 19.66 3.84 2.67
CA PHE A 27 20.27 4.84 1.78
C PHE A 27 19.65 4.85 0.38
N GLU A 28 19.32 3.69 -0.17
CA GLU A 28 18.73 3.54 -1.51
C GLU A 28 17.42 2.75 -1.41
N SER A 29 16.35 3.28 -2.01
CA SER A 29 15.07 2.60 -2.05
C SER A 29 15.11 1.41 -2.99
N PRO A 30 14.62 0.21 -2.60
CA PRO A 30 14.49 -0.91 -3.53
C PRO A 30 13.69 -0.55 -4.78
N LEU A 31 12.76 0.41 -4.68
CA LEU A 31 11.92 0.85 -5.80
C LEU A 31 12.72 1.46 -6.94
N THR A 32 13.94 1.98 -6.73
CA THR A 32 14.80 2.48 -7.82
C THR A 32 15.25 1.38 -8.77
N LYS A 33 15.15 0.11 -8.35
CA LYS A 33 15.51 -1.07 -9.13
C LYS A 33 14.38 -1.58 -10.01
N LEU A 34 13.18 -1.00 -9.92
CA LEU A 34 12.10 -1.38 -10.81
C LEU A 34 12.46 -1.05 -12.27
N GLY A 35 12.07 -1.93 -13.18
CA GLY A 35 12.38 -1.80 -14.62
C GLY A 35 11.91 -0.46 -15.20
N LEU A 36 10.80 0.08 -14.68
CA LEU A 36 10.28 1.40 -15.04
C LEU A 36 11.29 2.55 -14.80
N PHE A 37 12.14 2.44 -13.79
CA PHE A 37 13.13 3.48 -13.45
C PHE A 37 14.50 3.25 -14.09
N THR A 38 14.77 2.05 -14.60
CA THR A 38 16.02 1.73 -15.30
C THR A 38 15.89 1.96 -16.80
N ASP A 39 14.93 1.30 -17.45
CA ASP A 39 14.60 1.50 -18.86
C ASP A 39 13.10 1.22 -19.11
N PRO A 40 12.26 2.27 -19.15
CA PRO A 40 10.81 2.11 -19.35
C PRO A 40 10.44 1.66 -20.78
N PHE A 41 11.39 1.59 -21.71
CA PHE A 41 11.19 1.16 -23.10
C PHE A 41 11.89 -0.16 -23.44
N SER A 42 12.37 -0.87 -22.42
CA SER A 42 12.94 -2.22 -22.55
C SER A 42 11.91 -3.22 -23.08
N ASP A 43 12.40 -4.23 -23.82
CA ASP A 43 11.59 -5.38 -24.27
C ASP A 43 11.29 -6.38 -23.13
N GLU A 44 11.90 -6.19 -21.95
CA GLU A 44 11.64 -7.01 -20.77
C GLU A 44 10.27 -6.70 -20.15
N ASP A 45 9.69 -7.66 -19.43
CA ASP A 45 8.43 -7.44 -18.71
C ASP A 45 8.65 -6.55 -17.48
N ILE A 46 8.55 -5.24 -17.69
CA ILE A 46 8.64 -4.21 -16.64
C ILE A 46 7.33 -4.01 -15.88
N SER A 47 6.32 -4.87 -16.09
CA SER A 47 5.06 -4.82 -15.36
C SER A 47 5.32 -4.96 -13.85
N ILE A 48 4.70 -4.10 -13.05
CA ILE A 48 4.75 -4.21 -11.57
C ILE A 48 4.17 -5.53 -11.04
N PHE A 49 3.46 -6.28 -11.90
CA PHE A 49 2.90 -7.59 -11.59
C PHE A 49 3.80 -8.76 -12.06
N ALA A 50 4.89 -8.48 -12.79
CA ALA A 50 5.89 -9.49 -13.11
C ALA A 50 6.54 -9.99 -11.81
N PRO A 51 6.83 -11.30 -11.64
CA PRO A 51 7.28 -11.84 -10.36
C PRO A 51 8.51 -11.14 -9.76
N GLU A 52 9.49 -10.77 -10.60
CA GLU A 52 10.70 -10.07 -10.16
C GLU A 52 10.39 -8.65 -9.68
N GLN A 53 9.65 -7.87 -10.49
CA GLN A 53 9.24 -6.51 -10.14
C GLN A 53 8.35 -6.50 -8.89
N PHE A 54 7.43 -7.45 -8.78
CA PHE A 54 6.53 -7.58 -7.64
C PHE A 54 7.30 -7.87 -6.34
N SER A 55 8.35 -8.70 -6.41
CA SER A 55 9.23 -8.95 -5.26
C SER A 55 9.94 -7.67 -4.78
N ILE A 56 10.39 -6.83 -5.71
CA ILE A 56 10.99 -5.52 -5.40
C ILE A 56 9.99 -4.61 -4.68
N ILE A 57 8.75 -4.54 -5.17
CA ILE A 57 7.68 -3.74 -4.54
C ILE A 57 7.39 -4.24 -3.13
N LEU A 58 7.16 -5.55 -2.97
CA LEU A 58 6.87 -6.13 -1.66
C LEU A 58 7.99 -5.89 -0.65
N ASN A 59 9.25 -6.10 -1.05
CA ASN A 59 10.39 -5.84 -0.20
C ASN A 59 10.49 -4.37 0.19
N GLY A 60 10.30 -3.46 -0.78
CA GLY A 60 10.23 -2.02 -0.54
C GLY A 60 9.16 -1.68 0.51
N SER A 61 7.93 -2.15 0.31
CA SER A 61 6.82 -1.92 1.24
C SER A 61 7.10 -2.46 2.65
N LEU A 62 7.75 -3.63 2.77
CA LEU A 62 8.14 -4.19 4.08
C LEU A 62 9.17 -3.34 4.80
N LEU A 63 10.21 -2.86 4.10
CA LEU A 63 11.23 -2.00 4.69
C LEU A 63 10.66 -0.65 5.12
N PHE A 64 9.85 -0.01 4.27
CA PHE A 64 9.14 1.21 4.66
C PHE A 64 8.24 0.96 5.86
N CYS A 65 7.50 -0.15 5.88
CA CYS A 65 6.64 -0.48 7.00
C CYS A 65 7.44 -0.65 8.31
N GLN A 66 8.59 -1.32 8.25
CA GLN A 66 9.48 -1.51 9.38
C GLN A 66 9.92 -0.16 9.97
N ASP A 67 10.27 0.81 9.12
CA ASP A 67 10.66 2.16 9.55
C ASP A 67 9.53 2.90 10.29
N PHE A 68 8.28 2.67 9.90
CA PHE A 68 7.12 3.27 10.58
C PHE A 68 6.81 2.57 11.91
N ILE A 69 6.74 1.23 11.92
CA ILE A 69 6.31 0.49 13.12
C ILE A 69 7.34 0.51 14.24
N THR A 70 8.64 0.56 13.91
CA THR A 70 9.73 0.54 14.90
C THR A 70 10.13 1.93 15.41
N ASN A 71 9.61 3.00 14.81
CA ASN A 71 9.94 4.35 15.25
C ASN A 71 9.11 4.75 16.49
N GLU A 72 9.66 4.51 17.68
CA GLU A 72 9.02 4.81 18.96
C GLU A 72 8.63 6.29 19.12
N ARG A 73 9.46 7.21 18.60
CA ARG A 73 9.17 8.65 18.64
C ARG A 73 7.91 8.97 17.85
N LEU A 74 7.81 8.44 16.63
CA LEU A 74 6.63 8.59 15.78
C LEU A 74 5.40 7.99 16.44
N GLN A 75 5.51 6.78 16.97
CA GLN A 75 4.40 6.10 17.62
C GLN A 75 3.89 6.87 18.84
N SER A 76 4.79 7.37 19.69
CA SER A 76 4.45 8.21 20.84
C SER A 76 3.73 9.51 20.41
N GLU A 77 4.27 10.16 19.39
CA GLU A 77 3.71 11.38 18.80
C GLU A 77 2.29 11.14 18.24
N LEU A 78 2.07 10.03 17.53
CA LEU A 78 0.76 9.67 17.00
C LEU A 78 -0.23 9.28 18.10
N ARG A 79 0.18 8.52 19.12
CA ARG A 79 -0.68 8.12 20.25
C ARG A 79 -1.16 9.31 21.08
N SER A 80 -0.33 10.34 21.21
CA SER A 80 -0.66 11.53 22.01
C SER A 80 -1.88 12.33 21.52
N VAL A 81 -2.32 12.09 20.29
CA VAL A 81 -3.43 12.84 19.66
C VAL A 81 -4.78 12.11 19.82
N SER A 82 -4.78 10.79 19.99
CA SER A 82 -6.00 9.95 20.09
C SER A 82 -7.00 10.19 18.94
N TYR A 83 -6.63 9.79 17.72
CA TYR A 83 -7.46 9.98 16.53
C TYR A 83 -8.75 9.16 16.54
N ASP A 84 -9.87 9.77 16.16
CA ASP A 84 -11.17 9.09 16.01
C ASP A 84 -11.31 8.31 14.71
N VAL A 85 -10.63 8.76 13.66
CA VAL A 85 -10.69 8.22 12.29
C VAL A 85 -9.30 8.25 11.66
N ALA A 86 -8.94 7.18 10.97
CA ALA A 86 -7.76 7.12 10.13
C ALA A 86 -8.15 6.90 8.66
N ILE A 87 -7.39 7.49 7.74
CA ILE A 87 -7.61 7.39 6.30
C ILE A 87 -6.30 6.97 5.65
N THR A 88 -6.32 5.95 4.79
CA THR A 88 -5.14 5.52 4.03
C THR A 88 -5.51 5.12 2.61
N GLU A 89 -4.56 5.34 1.69
CA GLU A 89 -4.62 4.81 0.34
C GLU A 89 -4.28 3.31 0.34
N VAL A 90 -4.99 2.51 -0.45
CA VAL A 90 -4.77 1.06 -0.60
C VAL A 90 -3.65 0.80 -1.62
N TYR A 91 -2.46 1.33 -1.35
CA TYR A 91 -1.23 0.95 -2.07
C TYR A 91 -0.49 -0.20 -1.37
N ASP A 92 -0.55 -0.22 -0.04
CA ASP A 92 -0.04 -1.30 0.79
C ASP A 92 -0.92 -1.46 2.05
N TYR A 93 -0.65 -2.49 2.84
CA TYR A 93 -1.45 -2.82 4.03
C TYR A 93 -0.83 -2.33 5.35
N CYS A 94 0.34 -1.69 5.31
CA CYS A 94 1.06 -1.31 6.53
C CYS A 94 0.31 -0.25 7.37
N PRO A 95 -0.26 0.83 6.78
CA PRO A 95 -1.03 1.81 7.53
C PRO A 95 -2.17 1.20 8.33
N ILE A 96 -2.80 0.13 7.84
CA ILE A 96 -3.88 -0.57 8.54
C ILE A 96 -3.34 -1.21 9.84
N GLY A 97 -2.18 -1.86 9.76
CA GLY A 97 -1.49 -2.39 10.94
C GLY A 97 -1.11 -1.29 11.93
N VAL A 98 -0.60 -0.15 11.45
CA VAL A 98 -0.27 1.01 12.28
C VAL A 98 -1.53 1.56 12.97
N PHE A 99 -2.65 1.72 12.26
CA PHE A 99 -3.90 2.21 12.85
C PHE A 99 -4.42 1.27 13.94
N HIS A 100 -4.34 -0.04 13.70
CA HIS A 100 -4.67 -1.05 14.71
C HIS A 100 -3.75 -0.94 15.94
N MET A 101 -2.43 -0.79 15.75
CA MET A 101 -1.50 -0.57 16.86
C MET A 101 -1.84 0.69 17.66
N LEU A 102 -2.34 1.74 17.01
CA LEU A 102 -2.73 3.02 17.62
C LEU A 102 -4.13 3.01 18.27
N ASP A 103 -4.84 1.87 18.26
CA ASP A 103 -6.23 1.72 18.74
C ASP A 103 -7.24 2.63 18.01
N ILE A 104 -7.00 2.91 16.72
CA ILE A 104 -7.93 3.68 15.88
C ILE A 104 -8.93 2.72 15.24
N ARG A 105 -10.19 2.79 15.67
CA ARG A 105 -11.22 1.82 15.25
C ARG A 105 -11.86 2.13 13.90
N ASN A 106 -12.00 3.41 13.57
CA ASN A 106 -12.64 3.82 12.32
C ASN A 106 -11.57 4.05 11.26
N THR A 107 -11.39 3.08 10.37
CA THR A 107 -10.44 3.18 9.25
C THR A 107 -11.19 3.34 7.93
N VAL A 108 -10.80 4.35 7.15
CA VAL A 108 -11.28 4.57 5.78
C VAL A 108 -10.16 4.21 4.81
N LEU A 109 -10.46 3.26 3.93
CA LEU A 109 -9.59 2.88 2.84
C LEU A 109 -10.00 3.64 1.58
N VAL A 110 -9.07 4.37 0.98
CA VAL A 110 -9.27 5.09 -0.28
C VAL A 110 -8.44 4.46 -1.38
N SER A 111 -8.97 4.45 -2.60
CA SER A 111 -8.24 3.91 -3.75
C SER A 111 -8.54 4.74 -4.99
N ALA A 112 -7.50 5.12 -5.70
CA ALA A 112 -7.59 5.72 -7.03
C ALA A 112 -8.06 4.71 -8.10
N VAL A 113 -8.02 3.41 -7.80
CA VAL A 113 -8.49 2.35 -8.69
C VAL A 113 -9.70 1.62 -8.10
N PRO A 114 -10.52 1.00 -8.95
CA PRO A 114 -11.60 0.14 -8.47
C PRO A 114 -11.10 -0.99 -7.55
N MET A 115 -11.86 -1.31 -6.50
CA MET A 115 -11.55 -2.36 -5.51
C MET A 115 -11.37 -3.72 -6.20
N THR A 116 -10.22 -4.38 -6.11
CA THR A 116 -9.98 -5.65 -6.80
C THR A 116 -10.56 -6.84 -6.03
N ASP A 117 -10.65 -8.02 -6.67
CA ASP A 117 -11.09 -9.25 -5.98
C ASP A 117 -10.15 -9.62 -4.84
N PHE A 118 -8.85 -9.35 -5.02
CA PHE A 118 -7.83 -9.50 -3.98
C PHE A 118 -8.07 -8.56 -2.79
N HIS A 119 -8.43 -7.29 -3.02
CA HIS A 119 -8.77 -6.38 -1.92
C HIS A 119 -9.99 -6.89 -1.15
N ALA A 120 -11.04 -7.33 -1.86
CA ALA A 120 -12.25 -7.82 -1.23
C ALA A 120 -11.97 -9.08 -0.39
N ASP A 121 -11.18 -10.03 -0.90
CA ASP A 121 -10.77 -11.24 -0.18
C ASP A 121 -9.99 -10.90 1.11
N VAL A 122 -8.97 -10.05 1.02
CA VAL A 122 -8.16 -9.62 2.18
C VAL A 122 -9.00 -8.94 3.27
N PHE A 123 -10.06 -8.24 2.90
CA PHE A 123 -10.95 -7.55 3.84
C PHE A 123 -12.22 -8.33 4.19
N GLY A 124 -12.39 -9.55 3.69
CA GLY A 124 -13.58 -10.36 3.91
C GLY A 124 -14.87 -9.72 3.36
N LEU A 125 -14.75 -8.89 2.32
CA LEU A 125 -15.87 -8.22 1.66
C LEU A 125 -16.44 -9.11 0.55
N PRO A 126 -17.76 -9.09 0.31
CA PRO A 126 -18.34 -9.81 -0.80
C PRO A 126 -17.89 -9.20 -2.14
N THR A 127 -17.36 -10.02 -3.03
CA THR A 127 -17.09 -9.64 -4.42
C THR A 127 -18.37 -9.71 -5.26
N PRO A 128 -18.79 -8.65 -5.96
CA PRO A 128 -19.92 -8.74 -6.87
C PRO A 128 -19.54 -9.66 -8.04
N LEU A 129 -20.36 -10.67 -8.36
CA LEU A 129 -20.11 -11.59 -9.50
C LEU A 129 -19.97 -10.87 -10.85
N ALA A 130 -20.55 -9.68 -10.99
CA ALA A 130 -20.46 -8.85 -12.19
C ALA A 130 -19.21 -7.97 -12.23
N TYR A 131 -18.46 -7.88 -11.14
CA TYR A 131 -17.26 -7.09 -11.03
C TYR A 131 -16.07 -7.91 -11.51
N THR A 132 -15.66 -7.71 -12.76
CA THR A 132 -14.46 -8.34 -13.31
C THR A 132 -13.30 -7.38 -13.16
N SER A 133 -12.54 -7.48 -12.06
CA SER A 133 -11.19 -6.92 -12.06
C SER A 133 -10.38 -7.58 -13.19
N SER A 134 -9.41 -6.87 -13.78
CA SER A 134 -8.59 -7.38 -14.91
C SER A 134 -8.22 -8.86 -14.73
N LYS A 135 -8.31 -9.67 -15.80
CA LYS A 135 -8.19 -11.14 -15.77
C LYS A 135 -6.97 -11.68 -15.01
N LEU A 136 -5.92 -10.86 -14.86
CA LEU A 136 -4.70 -11.17 -14.11
C LEU A 136 -4.98 -11.45 -12.62
N LEU A 137 -5.83 -10.66 -11.97
CA LEU A 137 -6.13 -10.78 -10.53
C LEU A 137 -7.22 -11.83 -10.24
N HIS A 138 -8.13 -12.04 -11.18
CA HIS A 138 -9.14 -13.09 -11.11
C HIS A 138 -8.52 -14.51 -11.07
N HIS A 139 -7.30 -14.70 -11.59
CA HIS A 139 -6.64 -16.01 -11.54
C HIS A 139 -6.11 -16.35 -10.13
N ILE A 140 -5.68 -15.35 -9.35
CA ILE A 140 -5.15 -15.54 -8.00
C ILE A 140 -6.28 -15.86 -7.01
N GLY A 141 -7.41 -15.13 -7.08
CA GLY A 141 -8.58 -15.39 -6.20
C GLY A 141 -9.18 -16.80 -6.35
N ARG A 142 -9.19 -17.35 -7.58
CA ARG A 142 -9.69 -18.71 -7.84
C ARG A 142 -8.80 -19.84 -7.31
N ILE A 143 -7.52 -19.60 -7.05
CA ILE A 143 -6.64 -20.63 -6.49
C ILE A 143 -6.99 -20.84 -5.01
N HIS A 144 -7.41 -19.80 -4.30
CA HIS A 144 -7.82 -19.93 -2.89
C HIS A 144 -9.17 -20.67 -2.73
N GLU A 145 -10.13 -20.43 -3.62
CA GLU A 145 -11.42 -21.18 -3.66
C GLU A 145 -11.26 -22.67 -4.05
N ARG A 146 -10.10 -23.07 -4.59
CA ARG A 146 -9.81 -24.47 -4.94
C ARG A 146 -8.97 -25.22 -3.92
N LEU A 147 -8.53 -24.57 -2.84
CA LEU A 147 -7.96 -25.31 -1.73
C LEU A 147 -9.12 -26.05 -1.03
N PRO A 148 -9.09 -27.40 -0.96
CA PRO A 148 -10.09 -28.11 -0.21
C PRO A 148 -10.02 -27.65 1.25
N ASN A 149 -11.18 -27.43 1.85
CA ASN A 149 -11.30 -27.28 3.30
C ASN A 149 -10.53 -28.44 3.95
N ILE A 150 -9.37 -28.13 4.54
CA ILE A 150 -8.73 -29.03 5.48
C ILE A 150 -9.49 -28.79 6.79
N GLU A 151 -10.59 -29.52 6.94
CA GLU A 151 -11.14 -29.80 8.26
C GLU A 151 -10.11 -30.68 8.99
N ASP A 152 -9.53 -30.14 10.07
CA ASP A 152 -9.09 -30.84 11.28
C ASP A 152 -8.98 -29.85 12.45
#